data_AF-A0A0Q4PSV1-F1
#
_entry.id   AF-A0A0Q4PSV1-F1
#
_cell.length_a   1.000
_cell.length_b   1.000
_cell.length_c   1.000
_cell.angle_alpha   90.00
_cell.angle_beta   90.00
_cell.angle_gamma   90.00
#
_symmetry.space_group_name_H-M   'P 1'
#
loop_
_entity.id
_entity.type
_entity.pdbx_description
1 polymer ?
#
loop_
_entity_poly.entity_id
_entity_poly.type
_entity_poly.pdbx_seq_one_letter_code
_entity_poly.pdbx_strand_id
1 'polypeptide(L)' 'METDKDLQRTAVTTAITVELQRQAEAGAQRIDVEALAEAVLQSIEPTGPAAEGRRPEELNSSNDG' A
#
# COMPACT_ATOMS: atom_id res chain seq x y z
N MET A 1 17.60 -15.81 -4.65
CA MET A 1 17.20 -14.42 -4.94
C MET A 1 15.70 -14.43 -4.98
N GLU A 2 15.05 -13.67 -4.11
CA GLU A 2 13.61 -13.44 -4.19
C GLU A 2 13.34 -12.60 -5.44
N THR A 3 12.38 -13.01 -6.26
CA THR A 3 12.05 -12.30 -7.50
C THR A 3 10.97 -11.26 -7.25
N ASP A 4 10.85 -10.24 -8.10
CA ASP A 4 9.75 -9.27 -8.03
C ASP A 4 8.37 -9.95 -8.03
N LYS A 5 8.26 -11.12 -8.66
CA LYS A 5 7.06 -11.95 -8.64
C LYS A 5 6.78 -12.56 -7.28
N ASP A 6 7.81 -12.97 -6.55
CA ASP A 6 7.67 -13.53 -5.19
C ASP A 6 7.25 -12.44 -4.21
N LEU A 7 7.82 -11.23 -4.33
CA LEU A 7 7.41 -10.05 -3.57
C LEU A 7 5.95 -9.67 -3.85
N GLN A 8 5.57 -9.60 -5.14
CA GLN A 8 4.20 -9.31 -5.55
C GLN A 8 3.21 -10.36 -5.03
N ARG A 9 3.55 -11.64 -5.15
CA ARG A 9 2.73 -12.73 -4.63
C ARG A 9 2.53 -12.62 -3.12
N THR A 10 3.58 -12.26 -2.39
CA THR A 10 3.52 -12.05 -0.94
C THR A 10 2.62 -10.87 -0.59
N ALA A 11 2.76 -9.73 -1.28
CA ALA A 11 1.91 -8.56 -1.07
C ALA A 11 0.41 -8.88 -1.29
N VAL A 12 0.09 -9.54 -2.41
CA VAL A 12 -1.29 -9.97 -2.72
C VAL A 12 -1.83 -10.95 -1.68
N THR A 13 -1.02 -11.93 -1.25
CA THR A 13 -1.43 -12.91 -0.24
C THR A 13 -1.74 -12.23 1.10
N THR A 14 -0.91 -11.27 1.50
CA THR A 14 -1.12 -10.47 2.72
C THR A 14 -2.41 -9.65 2.62
N ALA A 15 -2.63 -8.95 1.50
CA ALA A 15 -3.84 -8.14 1.29
C ALA A 15 -5.12 -8.98 1.36
N ILE A 16 -5.14 -10.15 0.69
CA ILE A 16 -6.25 -11.10 0.76
C ILE A 16 -6.48 -11.57 2.20
N THR A 17 -5.41 -11.91 2.92
CA THR A 17 -5.52 -12.41 4.30
C THR A 17 -6.12 -11.35 5.23
N VAL A 18 -5.63 -10.11 5.13
CA VAL A 18 -6.13 -8.98 5.93
C VAL A 18 -7.60 -8.70 5.63
N GLU A 19 -7.98 -8.67 4.36
CA GLU A 19 -9.37 -8.35 3.98
C GLU A 19 -10.35 -9.45 4.38
N LEU A 20 -9.99 -10.72 4.21
CA LEU A 20 -10.82 -11.83 4.68
C LEU A 20 -11.01 -11.81 6.20
N GLN A 21 -9.96 -11.50 6.96
CA GLN A 21 -10.05 -11.35 8.42
C GLN A 21 -10.98 -10.19 8.79
N ARG A 22 -10.83 -9.03 8.14
CA ARG A 22 -11.70 -7.85 8.36
C ARG A 22 -13.17 -8.19 8.10
N GLN A 23 -13.47 -8.89 7.01
CA GLN A 23 -14.84 -9.30 6.68
C GLN A 23 -15.41 -10.29 7.69
N ALA A 24 -14.59 -11.25 8.16
CA ALA A 24 -15.00 -12.19 9.20
C ALA A 24 -15.32 -11.49 10.53
N GLU A 25 -14.48 -10.54 10.94
CA GLU A 25 -14.69 -9.72 12.15
C GLU A 25 -15.92 -8.82 12.03
N ALA A 26 -16.22 -8.33 10.82
CA ALA A 26 -17.44 -7.58 10.52
C ALA A 26 -18.70 -8.46 10.45
N GLY A 27 -18.58 -9.78 10.60
CA GLY A 27 -19.70 -10.71 10.54
C GLY A 27 -20.26 -10.91 9.13
N ALA A 28 -19.44 -10.73 8.09
CA ALA A 28 -19.86 -10.92 6.71
C ALA A 28 -20.33 -12.38 6.48
N GLN A 29 -21.57 -12.55 6.00
CA GLN A 29 -22.12 -13.87 5.69
C GLN A 29 -21.61 -14.43 4.35
N ARG A 30 -21.04 -13.56 3.52
CA ARG A 30 -20.45 -13.87 2.22
C ARG A 30 -19.22 -13.01 2.03
N ILE A 31 -18.33 -13.46 1.15
CA ILE A 31 -17.17 -12.67 0.73
C ILE A 31 -17.67 -11.46 -0.07
N ASP A 32 -17.32 -10.27 0.38
CA ASP A 32 -17.41 -9.06 -0.41
C ASP A 32 -16.24 -9.05 -1.39
N VAL A 33 -16.55 -9.45 -2.63
CA VAL A 33 -15.57 -9.61 -3.71
C VAL A 33 -15.06 -8.26 -4.20
N GLU A 34 -15.88 -7.21 -4.10
CA GLU A 34 -15.48 -5.87 -4.52
C GLU A 34 -14.43 -5.30 -3.56
N ALA A 35 -14.67 -5.41 -2.26
CA ALA A 35 -13.69 -5.03 -1.24
C ALA A 35 -12.39 -5.84 -1.36
N LEU A 36 -12.48 -7.14 -1.69
CA LEU A 36 -11.32 -7.98 -1.92
C LEU A 36 -10.52 -7.56 -3.16
N ALA A 37 -11.20 -7.23 -4.25
CA ALA A 37 -10.56 -6.74 -5.47
C ALA A 37 -9.84 -5.41 -5.21
N GLU A 38 -10.46 -4.50 -4.45
CA GLU A 38 -9.86 -3.23 -4.07
C GLU A 38 -8.59 -3.43 -3.21
N ALA A 39 -8.64 -4.31 -2.20
CA ALA A 39 -7.48 -4.64 -1.38
C ALA A 39 -6.31 -5.19 -2.21
N VAL A 40 -6.61 -6.04 -3.21
CA VAL A 40 -5.58 -6.56 -4.13
C VAL A 40 -5.01 -5.45 -4.99
N LEU A 41 -5.84 -4.57 -5.58
CA LEU A 41 -5.38 -3.45 -6.40
C LEU A 41 -4.45 -2.53 -5.61
N GLN A 42 -4.83 -2.17 -4.38
CA GLN A 42 -4.01 -1.34 -3.49
C GLN A 42 -2.65 -2.00 -3.15
N SER A 43 -2.59 -3.33 -3.11
CA SER A 43 -1.35 -4.06 -2.81
C SER A 43 -0.35 -4.12 -3.96
N ILE A 44 -0.80 -3.89 -5.19
CA ILE A 44 0.02 -3.96 -6.41
C ILE A 44 0.18 -2.60 -7.09
N GLU A 45 -0.61 -1.59 -6.72
CA GLU A 45 -0.41 -0.23 -7.17
C GLU A 45 0.88 0.32 -6.55
N PRO A 46 1.84 0.78 -7.37
CA PRO A 46 2.98 1.49 -6.84
C PRO A 46 2.46 2.78 -6.22
N THR A 47 2.49 2.86 -4.89
CA THR A 47 2.41 4.15 -4.21
C THR A 47 3.57 4.96 -4.74
N GLY A 48 3.28 5.94 -5.61
CA GLY A 48 4.27 6.90 -6.07
C GLY A 48 5.03 7.43 -4.86
N PRO A 49 6.32 7.78 -5.01
CA PRO A 49 7.17 8.12 -3.87
C PRO A 49 6.41 9.07 -2.96
N ALA A 50 6.08 8.60 -1.75
CA ALA A 50 5.49 9.44 -0.73
C ALA A 50 6.41 10.64 -0.65
N ALA A 51 5.93 11.82 -1.06
CA ALA A 51 6.76 12.98 -1.25
C ALA A 51 7.53 13.22 0.05
N GLU A 52 8.80 12.81 0.07
CA GLU A 52 9.72 13.14 1.14
C GLU A 52 9.67 14.66 1.21
N GLY A 53 9.25 15.16 2.38
CA GLY A 53 9.13 16.58 2.63
C GLY A 53 10.36 17.30 2.09
N ARG A 54 10.13 18.38 1.35
CA ARG A 54 11.18 19.30 0.91
C ARG A 54 12.20 19.49 2.03
N ARG A 55 13.48 19.30 1.73
CA ARG A 55 14.57 19.46 2.71
C ARG A 55 14.59 20.94 3.12
N PRO A 56 14.48 21.28 4.43
CA PRO A 56 14.53 22.66 4.90
C PRO A 56 15.82 23.40 4.51
N GLU A 57 16.89 22.64 4.25
CA GLU A 57 18.24 23.15 3.99
C GLU A 57 18.36 23.86 2.62
N GLU A 58 17.46 23.59 1.68
CA GLU A 58 17.48 24.21 0.33
C GLU A 58 16.82 25.60 0.31
N LEU A 59 16.04 25.94 1.35
CA LEU A 59 15.29 27.20 1.45
C LEU A 59 16.10 28.37 2.01
N ASN A 60 17.30 28.13 2.54
CA ASN A 60 18.19 29.19 3.07
C ASN A 60 19.19 29.74 2.04
N SER A 61 19.11 29.31 0.77
CA SER A 61 20.00 29.80 -0.30
C SER A 61 19.60 31.18 -0.85
N SER A 62 18.61 31.85 -0.27
CA SER A 62 18.17 33.18 -0.72
C SER A 62 17.62 34.02 0.42
N ASN A 63 18.48 34.45 1.35
CA ASN A 63 18.36 35.78 1.93
C ASN A 63 19.63 36.23 2.68
N ASP A 64 20.31 37.21 2.10
CA ASP A 64 21.10 38.29 2.70
C ASP A 64 22.30 37.98 3.63
N GLY A 65 23.49 38.20 3.06
CA GLY A 65 24.74 38.57 3.70
C GLY A 65 25.69 39.20 2.69
#